data_AF-A0A839E6Q9-F1
#
_entry.id   AF-A0A839E6Q9-F1
#
_cell.length_a   1.000
_cell.length_b   1.000
_cell.length_c   1.000
_cell.angle_alpha   90.00
_cell.angle_beta   90.00
_cell.angle_gamma   90.00
#
_symmetry.space_group_name_H-M   'P 1'
#
loop_
_entity.id
_entity.type
_entity.pdbx_description
1 polymer ?
#
loop_
_entity_poly.entity_id
_entity_poly.type
_entity_poly.pdbx_seq_one_letter_code
_entity_poly.pdbx_strand_id
1 'polypeptide(L)'
;MFAVGVAAVGRREVLGFEVGDTESQPFWTTFLRSVKARGLTGVKLVISDAHVGLIAAIDTVFQGSSWQRCRVHFMRNVLANVQKTAGPMVASIIRTIFA
;
A
#
# COMPACT_ATOMS: atom_id res chain seq x y z
N MET A 1 8.60 -6.88 3.86
CA MET A 1 8.02 -5.54 3.57
C MET A 1 8.88 -4.74 2.61
N PHE A 2 8.23 -3.97 1.74
CA PHE A 2 8.86 -3.16 0.70
C PHE A 2 8.08 -1.85 0.53
N ALA A 3 8.78 -0.73 0.42
CA ALA A 3 8.17 0.59 0.25
C ALA A 3 8.85 1.36 -0.89
N VAL A 4 8.02 1.97 -1.73
CA VAL A 4 8.42 2.89 -2.81
C VAL A 4 7.75 4.23 -2.57
N GLY A 5 8.52 5.30 -2.76
CA GLY A 5 8.06 6.67 -2.67
C GLY A 5 7.98 7.32 -4.04
N VAL A 6 7.13 8.34 -4.15
CA VAL A 6 7.13 9.29 -5.25
C VAL A 6 7.34 10.67 -4.66
N ALA A 7 8.46 11.31 -4.99
CA ALA A 7 8.76 12.66 -4.55
C ALA A 7 7.84 13.69 -5.23
N ALA A 8 7.78 14.92 -4.69
CA ALA A 8 6.97 16.00 -5.25
C ALA A 8 7.29 16.32 -6.73
N VAL A 9 8.52 16.06 -7.16
CA VAL A 9 8.98 16.21 -8.55
C VAL A 9 8.69 14.98 -9.44
N GLY A 10 7.91 14.02 -8.95
CA GLY A 10 7.54 12.79 -9.68
C GLY A 10 8.60 11.69 -9.67
N ARG A 11 9.77 11.90 -9.06
CA ARG A 11 10.84 10.90 -8.98
C ARG A 11 10.42 9.72 -8.09
N ARG A 12 10.53 8.50 -8.63
CA ARG A 12 10.27 7.27 -7.89
C ARG A 12 11.56 6.76 -7.25
N GLU A 13 11.48 6.30 -6.02
CA GLU A 13 12.62 5.74 -5.30
C GLU A 13 12.21 4.63 -4.32
N VAL A 14 13.07 3.64 -4.16
CA VAL A 14 12.90 2.63 -3.11
C VAL A 14 13.23 3.27 -1.77
N LEU A 15 12.25 3.34 -0.88
CA LEU A 15 12.41 3.92 0.45
C LEU A 15 13.00 2.91 1.43
N GLY A 16 12.68 1.62 1.25
CA GLY A 16 13.23 0.56 2.09
C GLY A 16 12.63 -0.79 1.77
N PHE A 17 13.34 -1.82 2.21
CA PHE A 17 12.86 -3.19 2.24
C PHE A 17 13.40 -3.85 3.50
N GLU A 18 12.65 -4.81 4.01
CA GLU A 18 13.03 -5.59 5.19
C GLU A 18 12.33 -6.94 5.10
N VAL A 19 13.03 -8.01 5.46
CA VAL A 19 12.45 -9.36 5.53
C VAL A 19 11.93 -9.56 6.94
N GLY A 20 10.76 -10.17 7.05
CA GLY A 20 10.12 -10.43 8.33
C GLY A 20 9.28 -11.67 8.32
N ASP A 21 9.10 -12.20 9.53
CA ASP A 21 8.39 -13.46 9.73
C ASP A 21 6.86 -13.26 9.82
N THR A 22 6.39 -12.03 10.02
CA THR A 22 4.96 -11.71 10.11
C THR A 22 4.63 -10.35 9.49
N GLU A 23 3.39 -10.19 9.02
CA GLU A 23 2.84 -8.89 8.58
C GLU A 23 2.07 -8.18 9.70
N SER A 24 2.47 -8.38 10.95
CA SER A 24 1.78 -7.79 12.12
C SER A 24 1.95 -6.27 12.20
N GLN A 25 1.02 -5.59 12.90
CA GLN A 25 1.11 -4.14 13.11
C GLN A 25 2.44 -3.70 13.75
N PRO A 26 2.97 -4.35 14.82
CA PRO A 26 4.25 -3.95 15.39
C PRO A 26 5.39 -4.03 14.38
N PHE A 27 5.39 -5.06 13.53
CA PHE A 27 6.41 -5.26 12.51
C PHE A 27 6.38 -4.14 11.44
N TRP A 28 5.19 -3.84 10.91
CA TRP A 28 5.00 -2.69 10.02
C TRP A 28 5.35 -1.36 10.68
N THR A 29 5.03 -1.18 11.95
CA THR A 29 5.34 0.04 12.70
C THR A 29 6.85 0.25 12.79
N THR A 30 7.61 -0.80 13.13
CA THR A 30 9.08 -0.76 13.21
C THR A 30 9.68 -0.37 11.86
N PHE A 31 9.21 -0.98 10.77
CA PHE A 31 9.66 -0.64 9.42
C PHE A 31 9.35 0.79 9.01
N LEU A 32 8.12 1.24 9.18
CA LEU A 32 7.74 2.60 8.81
C LEU A 32 8.49 3.64 9.64
N ARG A 33 8.76 3.34 10.92
CA ARG A 33 9.64 4.16 11.77
C ARG A 33 11.08 4.16 11.27
N SER A 34 11.62 3.04 10.80
CA SER A 34 12.98 2.97 10.23
C SER A 34 13.11 3.80 8.95
N VAL A 35 12.06 3.82 8.11
CA VAL A 35 12.00 4.69 6.93
C VAL A 35 11.94 6.16 7.34
N LYS A 36 11.13 6.52 8.34
CA LYS A 36 11.02 7.89 8.88
C LYS A 36 12.33 8.37 9.52
N ALA A 37 13.00 7.51 10.28
CA ALA A 37 14.28 7.81 10.94
C ALA A 37 15.41 8.09 9.93
N ARG A 38 15.32 7.54 8.72
CA ARG A 38 16.26 7.83 7.62
C ARG A 38 15.95 9.13 6.85
N GLY A 39 14.98 9.91 7.32
CA GLY A 39 14.69 11.26 6.80
C GLY A 39 13.43 11.38 5.97
N LEU A 40 12.61 10.31 5.82
CA LEU A 40 11.31 10.46 5.15
C LEU A 40 10.40 11.39 5.95
N THR A 41 9.99 12.49 5.33
CA THR A 41 9.10 13.50 5.91
C THR A 41 8.05 13.94 4.90
N GLY A 42 7.00 14.63 5.37
CA GLY A 42 6.00 15.23 4.49
C GLY A 42 5.09 14.23 3.75
N VAL A 43 4.98 12.99 4.22
CA VAL A 43 4.10 11.96 3.62
C VAL A 43 2.66 12.48 3.56
N LYS A 44 2.11 12.61 2.35
CA LYS A 44 0.73 13.08 2.13
C LYS A 44 -0.27 11.95 1.88
N LEU A 45 0.18 10.89 1.21
CA LEU A 45 -0.64 9.76 0.84
C LEU A 45 0.17 8.48 0.99
N VAL A 46 -0.42 7.47 1.62
CA VAL A 46 0.09 6.11 1.61
C VAL A 46 -0.90 5.21 0.88
N ILE A 47 -0.39 4.45 -0.09
CA ILE A 47 -1.16 3.45 -0.84
C ILE A 47 -0.63 2.06 -0.48
N SER A 48 -1.48 1.21 0.09
CA SER A 48 -1.15 -0.17 0.45
C SER A 48 -2.27 -1.13 0.08
N ASP A 49 -2.08 -2.43 0.25
CA ASP A 49 -3.24 -3.33 0.34
C ASP A 49 -4.09 -3.00 1.58
N ALA A 50 -5.18 -3.74 1.77
CA ALA A 50 -6.09 -3.55 2.91
C ALA A 50 -5.66 -4.35 4.15
N HIS A 51 -4.37 -4.66 4.33
CA HIS A 51 -3.90 -5.39 5.50
C HIS A 51 -4.08 -4.54 6.77
N VAL A 52 -4.90 -5.02 7.70
CA VAL A 52 -5.33 -4.26 8.89
C VAL A 52 -4.15 -3.78 9.75
N GLY A 53 -3.12 -4.61 9.90
CA GLY A 53 -1.93 -4.26 10.67
C GLY A 53 -1.09 -3.16 10.01
N LEU A 54 -1.08 -3.11 8.68
CA LEU A 54 -0.37 -2.07 7.93
C LEU A 54 -1.13 -0.74 8.01
N ILE A 55 -2.46 -0.76 7.86
CA ILE A 55 -3.30 0.43 8.02
C ILE A 55 -3.08 1.06 9.40
N ALA A 56 -3.14 0.25 10.46
CA ALA A 56 -2.92 0.74 11.83
C ALA A 56 -1.50 1.29 12.05
N ALA A 57 -0.48 0.66 11.44
CA ALA A 57 0.89 1.16 11.50
C ALA A 57 1.07 2.49 10.75
N ILE A 58 0.42 2.67 9.59
CA ILE A 58 0.44 3.91 8.82
C ILE A 58 -0.15 5.05 9.63
N ASP A 59 -1.33 4.85 10.24
CA ASP A 59 -2.00 5.85 11.07
C ASP A 59 -1.13 6.25 12.28
N THR A 60 -0.44 5.29 12.88
CA THR A 60 0.48 5.51 13.99
C THR A 60 1.72 6.33 13.58
N VAL A 61 2.33 6.04 12.42
CA VAL A 61 3.66 6.58 12.06
C VAL A 61 3.59 7.86 11.22
N PHE A 62 2.60 7.96 10.33
CA PHE A 62 2.42 9.04 9.36
C PHE A 62 1.13 9.83 9.63
N GLN A 63 1.04 10.39 10.83
CA GLN A 63 -0.07 11.25 11.24
C GLN A 63 -0.31 12.38 10.24
N GLY A 64 -1.58 12.59 9.88
CA GLY A 64 -1.99 13.60 8.90
C GLY A 64 -1.82 13.20 7.43
N SER A 65 -1.30 12.01 7.14
CA SER A 65 -1.34 11.43 5.79
C SER A 65 -2.71 10.80 5.51
N SER A 66 -3.17 10.87 4.27
CA SER A 66 -4.31 10.08 3.82
C SER A 66 -3.88 8.64 3.52
N TRP A 67 -4.80 7.71 3.70
CA TRP A 67 -4.62 6.32 3.27
C TRP A 67 -5.58 5.99 2.11
N GLN A 68 -5.08 5.26 1.12
CA GLN A 68 -5.89 4.72 0.03
C GLN A 68 -5.55 3.25 -0.20
N ARG A 69 -6.59 2.42 -0.38
CA ARG A 69 -6.40 1.04 -0.84
C ARG A 69 -5.82 1.01 -2.27
N CYS A 70 -4.83 0.15 -2.46
CA CYS A 70 -4.21 -0.10 -3.75
C CYS A 70 -5.20 -0.74 -4.71
N ARG A 71 -5.48 -0.06 -5.83
CA ARG A 71 -6.40 -0.52 -6.88
C ARG A 71 -5.92 -1.83 -7.53
N VAL A 72 -4.60 -2.02 -7.64
CA VAL A 72 -4.00 -3.25 -8.20
C VAL A 72 -4.27 -4.45 -7.30
N HIS A 73 -4.00 -4.33 -5.99
CA HIS A 73 -4.30 -5.38 -5.02
C HIS A 73 -5.82 -5.61 -4.91
N PHE A 74 -6.62 -4.54 -4.94
CA PHE A 74 -8.08 -4.67 -4.97
C PHE A 74 -8.56 -5.51 -6.17
N MET A 75 -8.10 -5.19 -7.38
CA MET A 75 -8.44 -5.97 -8.58
C MET A 75 -8.01 -7.44 -8.45
N ARG A 76 -6.79 -7.70 -7.95
CA ARG A 76 -6.30 -9.08 -7.74
C ARG A 76 -7.18 -9.84 -6.74
N ASN A 77 -7.58 -9.21 -5.65
CA ASN A 77 -8.46 -9.82 -4.66
C ASN A 77 -9.82 -10.16 -5.25
N VAL A 78 -10.40 -9.27 -6.06
CA VAL A 78 -11.67 -9.56 -6.74
C VAL A 78 -11.50 -10.72 -7.72
N LEU A 79 -10.48 -10.67 -8.58
CA LEU A 79 -10.26 -11.70 -9.59
C LEU A 79 -9.92 -13.09 -9.01
N ALA A 80 -9.43 -13.15 -7.78
CA ALA A 80 -9.24 -14.42 -7.05
C ALA A 80 -10.55 -15.11 -6.68
N ASN A 81 -11.67 -14.36 -6.63
CA ASN A 81 -12.99 -14.86 -6.21
C ASN A 81 -13.97 -15.04 -7.38
N VAL A 82 -13.53 -14.84 -8.62
CA VAL A 82 -14.37 -15.00 -9.81
C VAL A 82 -13.90 -16.18 -10.64
N GLN A 83 -14.83 -16.79 -11.38
CA GLN A 83 -14.49 -17.81 -12.36
C GLN A 83 -13.56 -17.21 -13.42
N LYS A 84 -12.53 -17.95 -13.82
CA LYS A 84 -11.50 -17.48 -14.77
C LYS A 84 -12.10 -16.97 -16.09
N THR A 85 -13.17 -17.60 -16.58
CA THR A 85 -13.89 -17.22 -17.79
C THR A 85 -14.58 -15.86 -17.69
N ALA A 86 -15.08 -15.49 -16.50
CA ALA A 86 -15.72 -14.20 -16.25
C ALA A 86 -14.71 -13.07 -15.93
N GLY A 87 -13.45 -13.41 -15.63
CA GLY A 87 -12.41 -12.48 -15.20
C GLY A 87 -12.24 -11.24 -16.09
N PRO A 88 -12.11 -11.38 -17.42
CA PRO A 88 -11.96 -10.22 -18.32
C PRO A 88 -13.15 -9.24 -18.25
N MET A 89 -14.38 -9.75 -18.18
CA MET A 89 -15.60 -8.95 -18.08
C MET A 89 -15.69 -8.25 -16.73
N VAL A 90 -15.43 -8.95 -15.62
CA VAL A 90 -15.43 -8.33 -14.29
C VAL A 90 -14.35 -7.24 -14.19
N ALA A 91 -13.16 -7.49 -14.75
CA ALA A 91 -12.08 -6.51 -14.75
C ALA A 91 -12.41 -5.26 -15.57
N SER A 92 -13.16 -5.38 -16.68
CA SER A 92 -13.57 -4.21 -17.48
C SER A 92 -14.55 -3.33 -16.71
N ILE A 93 -15.55 -3.93 -16.04
CA ILE A 93 -16.51 -3.23 -15.21
C ILE A 93 -15.82 -2.51 -14.05
N ILE A 94 -14.93 -3.19 -13.32
CA ILE A 94 -14.26 -2.57 -12.16
C ILE A 94 -13.36 -1.40 -12.59
N ARG A 95 -12.75 -1.46 -13.77
CA ARG A 95 -11.95 -0.34 -14.28
C ARG A 95 -12.77 0.93 -14.45
N THR A 96 -14.07 0.86 -14.73
CA THR A 96 -14.93 2.05 -14.88
C THR A 96 -15.19 2.75 -13.55
N ILE A 97 -15.04 2.07 -12.40
CA ILE A 97 -15.20 2.66 -11.06
C ILE A 97 -14.06 3.64 -10.74
N PHE A 98 -12.89 3.44 -11.37
CA PHE A 98 -11.65 4.16 -11.09
C PHE A 98 -11.22 5.11 -12.21
N ALA A 99 -12.02 5.17 -13.28
CA ALA A 99 -11.81 6.00 -14.46
C ALA A 99 -12.06 7.49 -14.17
#